data_AF-A0A9E5F4K3-F1
#
_entry.id   AF-A0A9E5F4K3-F1
#
_cell.length_a   1.000
_cell.length_b   1.000
_cell.length_c   1.000
_cell.angle_alpha   90.00
_cell.angle_beta   90.00
_cell.angle_gamma   90.00
#
_symmetry.space_group_name_H-M   'P 1'
#
loop_
_entity.id
_entity.type
_entity.pdbx_description
1 polymer ?
#
loop_
_entity_poly.entity_id
_entity_poly.type
_entity_poly.pdbx_seq_one_letter_code
_entity_poly.pdbx_strand_id
1 'polypeptide(L)'
;VFRRSYDRIYIESGQFEYKPLKNTEKCNLGNIFQDEILKTLGLENRKKGRDTIIANTEVDVKWTSSSSDLRPTAWRIPPECFHSICLLASSSDYFASWNLGIIRCDPKILKGENRDKKKYFNPLGKKSIIWIAENQKMPENRFLGLAYPSCRCSAA
;
A
#
# COMPACT_ATOMS: atom_id res chain seq x y z
N VAL A 1 6.13 10.24 -2.33
CA VAL A 1 4.96 9.33 -2.40
C VAL A 1 4.67 8.72 -1.05
N PHE A 2 5.34 7.64 -0.61
CA PHE A 2 4.99 6.88 0.61
C PHE A 2 4.75 7.71 1.88
N ARG A 3 5.73 8.52 2.31
CA ARG A 3 5.61 9.42 3.47
C ARG A 3 4.40 10.36 3.34
N ARG A 4 4.27 11.03 2.19
CA ARG A 4 3.16 11.95 1.91
C ARG A 4 1.80 11.25 1.99
N SER A 5 1.70 10.01 1.52
CA SER A 5 0.46 9.24 1.59
C SER A 5 0.05 8.96 3.04
N TYR A 6 0.99 8.58 3.89
CA TYR A 6 0.73 8.42 5.33
C TYR A 6 0.36 9.75 5.99
N ASP A 7 1.12 10.81 5.72
CA ASP A 7 0.87 12.13 6.34
C ASP A 7 -0.51 12.66 5.96
N ARG A 8 -0.95 12.44 4.72
CA ARG A 8 -2.28 12.82 4.26
C ARG A 8 -3.38 12.09 5.03
N ILE A 9 -3.30 10.75 5.17
CA ILE A 9 -4.34 10.03 5.92
C ILE A 9 -4.33 10.39 7.41
N TYR A 10 -3.16 10.70 7.97
CA TYR A 10 -3.02 11.16 9.36
C TYR A 10 -3.70 12.50 9.58
N ILE A 11 -3.49 13.46 8.67
CA ILE A 11 -4.19 14.75 8.70
C ILE A 11 -5.71 14.55 8.55
N GLU A 12 -6.16 13.75 7.59
CA GLU A 12 -7.59 13.50 7.35
C GLU A 12 -8.28 12.79 8.53
N SER A 13 -7.57 11.93 9.27
CA SER A 13 -8.11 11.15 10.39
C SER A 13 -7.88 11.78 11.77
N GLY A 14 -7.04 12.82 11.86
CA GLY A 14 -6.58 13.37 13.13
C GLY A 14 -5.68 12.42 13.94
N GLN A 15 -5.12 11.39 13.30
CA GLN A 15 -4.19 10.44 13.93
C GLN A 15 -2.75 10.81 13.60
N PHE A 16 -1.79 10.25 14.35
CA PHE A 16 -0.35 10.46 14.09
C PHE A 16 0.39 9.17 13.75
N GLU A 17 -0.27 8.02 13.80
CA GLU A 17 0.34 6.73 13.49
C GLU A 17 -0.68 5.78 12.87
N TYR A 18 -0.19 4.67 12.31
CA TYR A 18 -1.03 3.73 11.54
C TYR A 18 -2.00 2.92 12.41
N LYS A 19 -1.60 2.58 13.65
CA LYS A 19 -2.32 1.63 14.51
C LYS A 19 -3.79 2.03 14.79
N PRO A 20 -4.10 3.27 15.23
CA PRO A 20 -5.46 3.69 15.58
C PRO A 20 -6.36 3.94 14.37
N LEU A 21 -5.82 3.93 13.14
CA LEU A 21 -6.64 4.11 11.94
C LEU A 21 -7.73 3.02 11.84
N LYS A 22 -8.95 3.46 11.52
CA LYS A 22 -10.10 2.61 11.20
C LYS A 22 -9.83 1.82 9.93
N ASN A 23 -10.54 0.70 9.73
CA ASN A 23 -10.41 -0.11 8.52
C ASN A 23 -10.72 0.67 7.23
N THR A 24 -11.68 1.60 7.29
CA THR A 24 -12.02 2.49 6.17
C THR A 24 -10.87 3.43 5.82
N GLU A 25 -10.19 4.00 6.82
CA GLU A 25 -9.02 4.88 6.65
C GLU A 25 -7.81 4.11 6.12
N LYS A 26 -7.56 2.90 6.65
CA LYS A 26 -6.52 1.99 6.13
C LYS A 26 -6.76 1.59 4.68
N CYS A 27 -8.02 1.39 4.30
CA CYS A 27 -8.41 1.14 2.90
C CYS A 27 -8.17 2.40 2.04
N ASN A 28 -8.59 3.57 2.52
CA ASN A 28 -8.43 4.84 1.81
C ASN A 28 -6.94 5.20 1.59
N LEU A 29 -6.05 4.84 2.52
CA LEU A 29 -4.62 5.03 2.35
C LEU A 29 -4.07 4.34 1.09
N GLY A 30 -4.64 3.20 0.69
CA GLY A 30 -4.30 2.55 -0.59
C GLY A 30 -4.64 3.42 -1.80
N ASN A 31 -5.82 4.06 -1.79
CA ASN A 31 -6.26 4.98 -2.85
C ASN A 31 -5.39 6.25 -2.88
N ILE A 32 -5.11 6.83 -1.70
CA ILE A 32 -4.22 7.99 -1.58
C ILE A 32 -2.83 7.65 -2.14
N PHE A 33 -2.30 6.47 -1.84
CA PHE A 33 -1.03 6.03 -2.39
C PHE A 33 -1.07 5.93 -3.92
N GLN A 34 -2.13 5.31 -4.48
CA GLN A 34 -2.33 5.18 -5.92
C GLN A 34 -2.34 6.54 -6.62
N ASP A 35 -3.10 7.50 -6.10
CA ASP A 35 -3.15 8.85 -6.65
C ASP A 35 -1.77 9.52 -6.62
N GLU A 36 -1.07 9.44 -5.47
CA GLU A 36 0.25 10.04 -5.29
C GLU A 36 1.32 9.43 -6.21
N ILE A 37 1.33 8.11 -6.40
CA ILE A 37 2.33 7.44 -7.24
C ILE A 37 2.07 7.73 -8.72
N LEU A 38 0.82 7.66 -9.17
CA LEU A 38 0.47 7.94 -10.57
C LEU A 38 0.78 9.40 -10.92
N LYS A 39 0.38 10.35 -10.06
CA LYS A 39 0.71 11.76 -10.22
C LYS A 39 2.22 12.00 -10.27
N THR A 40 2.98 11.36 -9.38
CA THR A 40 4.45 11.54 -9.31
C THR A 40 5.14 11.00 -10.56
N LEU A 41 4.62 9.93 -11.15
CA LEU A 41 5.16 9.32 -12.37
C LEU A 41 4.61 9.97 -13.66
N GLY A 42 3.73 10.97 -13.56
CA GLY A 42 3.08 11.58 -14.73
C GLY A 42 2.15 10.61 -15.47
N LEU A 43 1.60 9.62 -14.76
CA LEU A 43 0.73 8.60 -15.32
C LEU A 43 -0.74 8.97 -15.14
N GLU A 44 -1.56 8.65 -16.13
CA GLU A 44 -3.01 8.85 -16.05
C GLU A 44 -3.62 7.88 -15.02
N ASN A 45 -4.51 8.40 -14.16
CA ASN A 45 -5.39 7.58 -13.33
C ASN A 45 -6.70 7.34 -14.08
N ARG A 46 -6.86 6.13 -14.63
CA ARG A 46 -8.00 5.76 -15.46
C ARG A 46 -9.19 5.35 -14.60
N LYS A 47 -10.39 5.83 -14.98
CA LYS A 47 -11.66 5.49 -14.30
C LYS A 47 -12.21 4.10 -14.65
N LYS A 48 -11.73 3.49 -15.74
CA LYS A 48 -12.20 2.19 -16.26
C LYS A 48 -11.01 1.33 -16.64
N GLY A 49 -11.14 0.02 -16.45
CA GLY A 49 -10.07 -0.93 -16.71
C GLY A 49 -9.04 -0.88 -15.58
N ARG A 50 -7.75 -0.90 -15.94
CA ARG A 50 -6.65 -0.75 -15.00
C ARG A 50 -6.40 0.69 -14.62
N ASP A 51 -5.81 0.85 -13.44
CA ASP A 51 -5.44 2.14 -12.87
C ASP A 51 -4.63 2.99 -13.86
N THR A 52 -3.73 2.40 -14.65
CA THR A 52 -2.94 3.15 -15.63
C THR A 52 -2.43 2.32 -16.82
N ILE A 53 -1.74 2.98 -17.75
CA ILE A 53 -1.00 2.38 -18.88
C ILE A 53 0.46 2.83 -18.81
N ILE A 54 1.39 1.88 -18.81
CA ILE A 54 2.83 2.13 -18.86
C ILE A 54 3.38 1.42 -20.10
N ALA A 55 4.04 2.16 -20.99
CA ALA A 55 4.61 1.62 -22.23
C ALA A 55 3.61 0.71 -23.00
N ASN A 56 2.39 1.20 -23.23
CA ASN A 56 1.28 0.50 -23.89
C ASN A 56 0.79 -0.78 -23.18
N THR A 57 1.16 -0.99 -21.91
CA THR A 57 0.69 -2.12 -21.11
C THR A 57 -0.24 -1.61 -20.01
N GLU A 58 -1.41 -2.22 -19.86
CA GLU A 58 -2.29 -1.93 -18.72
C GLU A 58 -1.69 -2.44 -17.41
N VAL A 59 -1.60 -1.57 -16.41
CA VAL A 59 -0.96 -1.85 -15.12
C VAL A 59 -1.89 -1.46 -13.97
N ASP A 60 -2.07 -2.39 -13.05
CA ASP A 60 -2.84 -2.21 -11.82
C ASP A 60 -1.90 -1.87 -10.65
N VAL A 61 -2.25 -0.89 -9.82
CA VAL A 61 -1.43 -0.47 -8.68
C VAL A 61 -1.96 -1.14 -7.42
N LYS A 62 -1.11 -1.92 -6.75
CA LYS A 62 -1.45 -2.58 -5.48
C LYS A 62 -0.50 -2.18 -4.38
N TRP A 63 -1.07 -1.68 -3.29
CA TRP A 63 -0.32 -1.26 -2.11
C TRP A 63 -0.71 -2.06 -0.88
N THR A 64 0.24 -2.23 0.04
CA THR A 64 -0.01 -2.81 1.36
C THR A 64 0.93 -2.21 2.41
N SER A 65 0.43 -2.07 3.63
CA SER A 65 1.20 -1.58 4.80
C SER A 65 1.46 -2.71 5.78
N SER A 66 2.55 -2.59 6.55
CA SER A 66 2.73 -3.37 7.77
C SER A 66 3.24 -2.50 8.92
N SER A 67 2.66 -2.68 10.09
CA SER A 67 3.17 -2.12 11.35
C SER A 67 4.10 -3.09 12.10
N SER A 68 4.25 -4.33 11.63
CA SER A 68 4.98 -5.38 12.35
C SER A 68 6.05 -6.09 11.52
N ASP A 69 6.17 -5.76 10.23
CA ASP A 69 7.13 -6.37 9.31
C ASP A 69 7.81 -5.29 8.47
N LEU A 70 9.13 -5.38 8.31
CA LEU A 70 9.90 -4.52 7.41
C LEU A 70 9.53 -4.72 5.95
N ARG A 71 9.05 -5.91 5.57
CA ARG A 71 8.65 -6.26 4.21
C ARG A 71 7.18 -6.71 4.17
N PRO A 72 6.24 -5.76 4.12
CA PRO A 72 4.84 -6.08 3.95
C PRO A 72 4.63 -6.83 2.63
N THR A 73 4.14 -8.07 2.70
CA THR A 73 3.89 -8.90 1.50
C THR A 73 2.43 -9.31 1.32
N ALA A 74 1.51 -8.60 1.98
CA ALA A 74 0.10 -8.97 2.12
C ALA A 74 -0.82 -8.37 1.05
N TRP A 75 -0.32 -8.20 -0.18
CA TRP A 75 -1.17 -7.73 -1.29
C TRP A 75 -2.35 -8.66 -1.52
N ARG A 76 -3.50 -8.04 -1.77
CA ARG A 76 -4.74 -8.71 -2.16
C ARG A 76 -4.97 -8.48 -3.64
N ILE A 77 -4.81 -9.51 -4.43
CA ILE A 77 -4.95 -9.48 -5.89
C ILE A 77 -6.38 -9.88 -6.23
N PRO A 78 -7.21 -8.94 -6.70
CA PRO A 78 -8.59 -9.24 -7.05
C PRO A 78 -8.68 -9.96 -8.41
N PRO A 79 -9.79 -10.67 -8.70
CA PRO A 79 -9.89 -11.53 -9.88
C PRO A 79 -9.65 -10.84 -11.20
N GLU A 80 -10.07 -9.58 -11.32
CA GLU A 80 -9.81 -8.77 -12.49
C GLU A 80 -8.31 -8.72 -12.77
N CYS A 81 -7.43 -8.60 -11.77
CA CYS A 81 -5.95 -8.55 -11.87
C CYS A 81 -5.28 -9.82 -12.37
N PHE A 82 -5.99 -10.93 -12.51
CA PHE A 82 -5.36 -12.17 -12.95
C PHE A 82 -4.89 -12.04 -14.39
N HIS A 83 -3.68 -12.54 -14.66
CA HIS A 83 -2.94 -12.43 -15.93
C HIS A 83 -2.49 -11.02 -16.32
N SER A 84 -2.73 -10.01 -15.50
CA SER A 84 -2.26 -8.64 -15.75
C SER A 84 -0.96 -8.32 -15.03
N ILE A 85 -0.33 -7.22 -15.44
CA ILE A 85 0.81 -6.65 -14.71
C ILE A 85 0.29 -5.82 -13.54
N CYS A 86 0.91 -6.01 -12.38
CA CYS A 86 0.69 -5.16 -11.23
C CYS A 86 1.99 -4.43 -10.85
N LEU A 87 1.87 -3.13 -10.58
CA LEU A 87 2.85 -2.36 -9.81
C LEU A 87 2.56 -2.59 -8.33
N LEU A 88 3.45 -3.32 -7.67
CA LEU A 88 3.36 -3.62 -6.25
C LEU A 88 4.15 -2.62 -5.44
N ALA A 89 3.51 -2.03 -4.46
CA ALA A 89 4.14 -1.16 -3.50
C ALA A 89 3.88 -1.66 -2.08
N SER A 90 4.87 -1.53 -1.21
CA SER A 90 4.68 -1.75 0.22
C SER A 90 5.43 -0.73 1.03
N SER A 91 4.95 -0.44 2.23
CA SER A 91 5.68 0.42 3.16
C SER A 91 5.35 0.12 4.61
N SER A 92 6.28 0.47 5.49
CA SER A 92 6.06 0.48 6.93
C SER A 92 6.36 1.86 7.47
N ASP A 93 5.34 2.53 8.02
CA ASP A 93 5.52 3.80 8.73
C ASP A 93 6.48 3.63 9.92
N TYR A 94 6.34 2.52 10.64
CA TYR A 94 7.13 2.19 11.82
C TYR A 94 8.61 2.02 11.52
N PHE A 95 8.95 1.26 10.46
CA PHE A 95 10.35 1.03 10.08
C PHE A 95 10.93 2.09 9.13
N ALA A 96 10.11 3.09 8.77
CA ALA A 96 10.41 4.12 7.79
C ALA A 96 10.98 3.53 6.49
N SER A 97 10.36 2.46 6.01
CA SER A 97 10.82 1.69 4.85
C SER A 97 9.74 1.50 3.79
N TRP A 98 10.16 1.27 2.55
CA TRP A 98 9.28 0.98 1.43
C TRP A 98 9.93 0.08 0.39
N ASN A 99 9.07 -0.56 -0.42
CA ASN A 99 9.46 -1.38 -1.56
C ASN A 99 8.55 -1.05 -2.74
N LEU A 100 9.08 -1.14 -3.96
CA LEU A 100 8.37 -1.01 -5.22
C LEU A 100 8.85 -2.07 -6.19
N GLY A 101 7.94 -2.83 -6.76
CA GLY A 101 8.25 -3.88 -7.73
C GLY A 101 7.11 -4.08 -8.71
N ILE A 102 7.36 -4.92 -9.69
CA ILE A 102 6.38 -5.31 -10.71
C ILE A 102 6.24 -6.82 -10.75
N ILE A 103 5.05 -7.29 -11.11
CA ILE A 103 4.80 -8.72 -11.28
C ILE A 103 3.71 -8.95 -12.33
N ARG A 104 3.79 -10.08 -13.03
CA ARG A 104 2.66 -10.64 -13.76
C ARG A 104 1.87 -11.57 -12.85
N CYS A 105 0.60 -11.25 -12.62
CA CYS A 105 -0.29 -11.99 -11.71
C CYS A 105 -0.82 -13.29 -12.34
N ASP A 106 0.08 -14.24 -12.63
CA ASP A 106 -0.30 -15.58 -13.09
C ASP A 106 -1.07 -16.34 -11.98
N PRO A 107 -2.23 -16.96 -12.26
CA PRO A 107 -2.95 -17.74 -11.26
C PRO A 107 -2.13 -18.80 -10.52
N LYS A 108 -1.08 -19.37 -11.15
CA LYS A 108 -0.18 -20.36 -10.54
C LYS A 108 0.64 -19.81 -9.37
N ILE A 109 0.86 -18.50 -9.33
CA ILE A 109 1.58 -17.83 -8.25
C ILE A 109 0.66 -17.23 -7.18
N LEU A 110 -0.64 -17.44 -7.32
CA LEU A 110 -1.67 -16.97 -6.39
C LEU A 110 -2.23 -18.14 -5.57
N LYS A 111 -2.60 -17.88 -4.32
CA LYS A 111 -3.20 -18.88 -3.42
C LYS A 111 -4.22 -18.26 -2.48
N GLY A 112 -5.10 -19.13 -1.99
CA GLY A 112 -6.21 -18.77 -1.10
C GLY A 112 -7.17 -17.79 -1.74
N GLU A 113 -8.25 -17.47 -1.06
CA GLU A 113 -9.16 -16.39 -1.43
C GLU A 113 -9.93 -15.90 -0.21
N ASN A 114 -10.33 -14.63 -0.24
CA ASN A 114 -11.29 -14.10 0.73
C ASN A 114 -12.71 -14.16 0.15
N ARG A 115 -13.70 -13.65 0.92
CA ARG A 115 -15.10 -13.54 0.49
C ARG A 115 -15.27 -12.81 -0.86
N ASP A 116 -14.38 -11.88 -1.18
CA ASP A 116 -14.39 -11.10 -2.42
C ASP A 116 -13.52 -11.72 -3.53
N LYS A 117 -13.13 -13.00 -3.38
CA LYS A 117 -12.28 -13.77 -4.32
C LYS A 117 -10.88 -13.19 -4.54
N LYS A 118 -10.43 -12.27 -3.68
CA LYS A 118 -9.06 -11.72 -3.73
C LYS A 118 -8.07 -12.74 -3.20
N LYS A 119 -7.03 -13.01 -3.98
CA LYS A 119 -5.97 -13.97 -3.67
C LYS A 119 -4.72 -13.27 -3.17
N TYR A 120 -3.78 -14.04 -2.64
CA TYR A 120 -2.46 -13.57 -2.22
C TYR A 120 -1.38 -14.28 -3.01
N PHE A 121 -0.18 -13.72 -3.04
CA PHE A 121 0.98 -14.44 -3.59
C PHE A 121 1.38 -15.62 -2.71
N ASN A 122 1.60 -16.77 -3.34
CA ASN A 122 2.26 -17.92 -2.73
C ASN A 122 3.79 -17.64 -2.63
N PRO A 123 4.58 -18.54 -2.00
CA PRO A 123 6.02 -18.33 -1.89
C PRO A 123 6.73 -18.14 -3.23
N LEU A 124 6.28 -18.82 -4.30
CA LEU A 124 6.81 -18.63 -5.65
C LEU A 124 6.49 -17.22 -6.15
N GLY A 125 5.24 -16.77 -6.01
CA GLY A 125 4.83 -15.41 -6.39
C GLY A 125 5.61 -14.31 -5.71
N LYS A 126 5.89 -14.46 -4.41
CA LYS A 126 6.73 -13.51 -3.67
C LYS A 126 8.17 -13.45 -4.22
N LYS A 127 8.72 -14.59 -4.68
CA LYS A 127 10.05 -14.67 -5.31
C LYS A 127 10.05 -14.19 -6.77
N SER A 128 8.89 -14.17 -7.43
CA SER A 128 8.73 -13.73 -8.82
C SER A 128 8.55 -12.21 -8.96
N ILE A 129 8.50 -11.46 -7.85
CA ILE A 129 8.44 -10.00 -7.89
C ILE A 129 9.77 -9.47 -8.44
N ILE A 130 9.71 -8.65 -9.49
CA ILE A 130 10.86 -7.93 -9.99
C ILE A 130 10.91 -6.60 -9.24
N TRP A 131 11.85 -6.47 -8.31
CA TRP A 131 12.00 -5.25 -7.50
C TRP A 131 12.66 -4.14 -8.31
N ILE A 132 12.01 -2.99 -8.37
CA ILE A 132 12.58 -1.74 -8.87
C ILE A 132 13.37 -1.08 -7.73
N ALA A 133 12.82 -1.12 -6.52
CA ALA A 133 13.50 -0.69 -5.31
C ALA A 133 13.04 -1.58 -4.15
N GLU A 134 13.99 -2.17 -3.42
CA GLU A 134 13.71 -3.00 -2.24
C GLU A 134 14.40 -2.40 -1.01
N ASN A 135 13.70 -2.47 0.13
CA ASN A 135 14.15 -2.04 1.46
C ASN A 135 14.70 -0.61 1.49
N GLN A 136 14.05 0.29 0.75
CA GLN A 136 14.45 1.68 0.69
C GLN A 136 13.92 2.44 1.90
N LYS A 137 14.66 3.47 2.32
CA LYS A 137 14.24 4.35 3.42
C LYS A 137 13.31 5.44 2.91
N MET A 138 12.38 5.84 3.77
CA MET A 138 11.61 7.08 3.64
C MET A 138 11.82 7.94 4.90
N PRO A 139 11.48 9.24 4.87
CA PRO A 139 11.54 10.06 6.07
C PRO A 139 10.75 9.45 7.23
N GLU A 140 11.31 9.51 8.42
CA GLU A 140 10.70 8.99 9.64
C GLU A 140 9.49 9.82 10.07
N ASN A 141 8.51 9.15 10.67
CA ASN A 141 7.40 9.82 11.34
C ASN A 141 7.87 10.30 12.73
N ARG A 142 8.10 11.60 12.88
CA ARG A 142 8.58 12.19 14.14
C ARG A 142 7.57 12.13 15.29
N PHE A 143 6.29 11.89 14.98
CA PHE A 143 5.23 11.78 16.00
C PHE A 143 4.95 10.34 16.42
N LEU A 144 5.62 9.36 15.80
CA LEU A 144 5.40 7.94 16.08
C LEU A 144 5.74 7.62 17.53
N GLY A 145 4.81 6.96 18.24
CA GLY A 145 5.00 6.59 19.64
C GLY A 145 4.90 7.75 20.64
N LEU A 146 4.60 8.98 20.19
CA LEU A 146 4.20 10.03 21.13
C LEU A 146 2.86 9.63 21.74
N ALA A 147 2.81 9.60 23.06
CA ALA A 147 1.56 9.39 23.77
C ALA A 147 0.57 10.47 23.35
N TYR A 148 -0.67 10.08 23.01
CA TYR A 148 -1.76 11.04 23.02
C TYR A 148 -1.76 11.71 24.39
N PRO A 149 -1.68 13.04 24.49
CA PRO A 149 -1.94 13.69 25.76
C PRO A 149 -3.34 13.24 26.14
N SER A 150 -3.45 12.41 27.18
CA SER A 150 -4.75 12.09 27.74
C SER A 150 -5.28 13.41 28.28
N CYS A 151 -6.07 14.12 27.48
CA CYS A 151 -6.96 15.15 28.00
C CYS A 151 -7.96 14.44 28.89
N ARG A 152 -7.54 14.10 30.12
CA ARG A 152 -8.45 13.88 31.21
C ARG A 152 -8.96 15.27 31.55
N CYS A 153 -10.02 15.71 30.87
CA CYS A 153 -10.90 16.68 31.49
C CYS A 153 -11.42 15.99 32.75
N SER A 154 -10.76 16.25 33.87
CA SER A 154 -11.36 16.07 35.18
C SER A 154 -12.61 16.92 35.18
N ALA A 155 -13.77 16.27 35.04
CA ALA A 155 -15.05 16.88 35.31
C ALA A 155 -14.98 17.40 36.76
N ALA A 156 -14.96 18.72 36.89
CA ALA A 156 -15.19 19.43 38.13
C ALA A 156 -16.68 19.77 38.22
#